data_AF-A0A4Q9HBT6-F1
#
_entry.id   AF-A0A4Q9HBT6-F1
#
_cell.length_a   1.000
_cell.length_b   1.000
_cell.length_c   1.000
_cell.angle_alpha   90.00
_cell.angle_beta   90.00
_cell.angle_gamma   90.00
#
_symmetry.space_group_name_H-M   'P 1'
#
loop_
_entity.id
_entity.type
_entity.pdbx_description
1 polymer ?
#
loop_
_entity_poly.entity_id
_entity_poly.type
_entity_poly.pdbx_seq_one_letter_code
_entity_poly.pdbx_strand_id
1 'polypeptide(L)'
;MKKWSELSLAELNKTKSKLKGALIGFIILGVLIFLALFFLRAKLVLFIPAMVLPITWLPIYISLKSVNDEIRLRNATNINQ
;
A
#
# COMPACT_ATOMS: atom_id res chain seq x y z
N MET A 1 0.57 -8.31 -16.50
CA MET A 1 0.10 -8.80 -15.18
C MET A 1 -1.27 -9.42 -15.39
N LYS A 2 -1.56 -10.58 -14.78
CA LYS A 2 -2.91 -11.16 -14.78
C LYS A 2 -3.90 -10.16 -14.22
N LYS A 3 -5.12 -10.09 -14.76
CA LYS A 3 -6.16 -9.23 -14.21
C LYS A 3 -6.62 -9.78 -12.86
N TRP A 4 -7.06 -8.91 -11.95
CA TRP A 4 -7.58 -9.35 -10.64
C TRP A 4 -8.75 -10.34 -10.78
N SER A 5 -9.56 -10.16 -11.83
CA SER A 5 -10.66 -11.04 -12.20
C SER A 5 -10.24 -12.49 -12.44
N GLU A 6 -9.00 -12.74 -12.87
CA GLU A 6 -8.48 -14.07 -13.22
C GLU A 6 -7.96 -14.86 -12.00
N LEU A 7 -7.86 -14.22 -10.83
CA LEU A 7 -7.36 -14.86 -9.62
C LEU A 7 -8.50 -15.51 -8.82
N SER A 8 -8.19 -16.59 -8.12
CA SER A 8 -9.06 -17.17 -7.09
C SER A 8 -9.18 -16.24 -5.87
N LEU A 9 -10.23 -16.39 -5.06
CA LEU A 9 -10.39 -15.61 -3.81
C LEU A 9 -9.20 -15.80 -2.85
N ALA A 10 -8.62 -17.00 -2.80
CA ALA A 10 -7.45 -17.28 -1.99
C ALA A 10 -6.21 -16.49 -2.46
N GLU A 11 -5.96 -16.46 -3.77
CA GLU A 11 -4.85 -15.67 -4.34
C GLU A 11 -5.07 -14.17 -4.19
N LEU A 12 -6.33 -13.72 -4.30
CA LEU A 12 -6.71 -12.32 -4.14
C LEU A 12 -6.49 -11.85 -2.70
N ASN A 13 -6.88 -12.66 -1.71
CA ASN A 13 -6.58 -12.42 -0.30
C ASN A 13 -5.07 -12.43 0.00
N LYS A 14 -4.32 -13.37 -0.58
CA LYS A 14 -2.85 -13.39 -0.46
C LYS A 14 -2.22 -12.13 -1.04
N THR A 15 -2.71 -11.65 -2.18
CA THR A 15 -2.24 -10.43 -2.84
C THR A 15 -2.57 -9.20 -2.00
N LYS A 16 -3.79 -9.11 -1.44
CA LYS A 16 -4.18 -8.06 -0.49
C LYS A 16 -3.23 -7.99 0.71
N SER A 17 -2.92 -9.13 1.32
CA SER A 17 -1.99 -9.18 2.47
C SER A 17 -0.59 -8.72 2.11
N LYS A 18 -0.07 -9.11 0.93
CA LYS A 18 1.23 -8.65 0.44
C LYS A 18 1.26 -7.13 0.22
N LEU A 19 0.29 -6.58 -0.49
CA LEU A 19 0.20 -5.14 -0.78
C LEU A 19 0.03 -4.32 0.51
N LYS A 20 -0.81 -4.80 1.45
CA LYS A 20 -0.96 -4.18 2.76
C LYS A 20 0.34 -4.21 3.56
N GLY A 21 1.04 -5.35 3.58
CA GLY A 21 2.33 -5.48 4.25
C GLY A 21 3.39 -4.55 3.68
N ALA A 22 3.48 -4.46 2.34
CA ALA A 22 4.39 -3.53 1.67
C ALA A 22 4.09 -2.07 2.03
N LEU A 23 2.82 -1.66 2.01
CA LEU A 23 2.41 -0.30 2.37
C LEU A 23 2.76 0.04 3.83
N ILE A 24 2.54 -0.89 4.76
CA ILE A 24 2.94 -0.73 6.17
C ILE A 24 4.46 -0.57 6.28
N GLY A 25 5.22 -1.42 5.58
CA GLY A 25 6.69 -1.33 5.57
C GLY A 25 7.19 0.02 5.07
N PHE A 26 6.58 0.56 4.01
CA PHE A 26 6.90 1.90 3.51
C PHE A 26 6.58 3.01 4.51
N ILE A 27 5.42 2.94 5.18
CA ILE A 27 5.06 3.92 6.23
C ILE A 27 6.09 3.89 7.36
N ILE A 28 6.47 2.70 7.85
CA ILE A 28 7.49 2.55 8.89
C ILE A 28 8.82 3.16 8.42
N LEU A 29 9.24 2.86 7.19
CA LEU A 29 10.46 3.43 6.61
C LEU A 29 10.40 4.97 6.56
N GLY A 30 9.29 5.56 6.12
CA GLY A 30 9.13 7.01 6.09
C GLY A 30 9.22 7.66 7.48
N VAL A 31 8.62 7.04 8.49
CA VAL A 31 8.73 7.49 9.89
C VAL A 31 10.18 7.42 10.36
N LEU A 32 10.89 6.32 10.09
CA LEU A 32 12.30 6.19 10.46
C LEU A 32 13.19 7.23 9.78
N ILE A 33 12.96 7.51 8.49
CA ILE A 33 13.69 8.57 7.76
C ILE A 33 13.42 9.93 8.41
N PHE A 34 12.16 10.25 8.71
CA PHE A 34 11.80 11.52 9.34
C PHE A 34 12.44 11.69 10.72
N LEU A 35 12.37 10.64 11.55
CA LEU A 35 13.01 10.63 12.87
C LEU A 35 14.52 10.79 12.76
N ALA A 36 15.18 10.09 11.82
CA ALA A 36 16.61 10.22 11.60
C ALA A 36 17.00 11.66 11.24
N LEU A 37 16.28 12.30 10.32
CA LEU A 37 16.51 13.70 9.95
C LEU A 37 16.31 14.65 11.14
N PHE A 38 15.29 14.40 11.96
CA PHE A 38 15.01 15.17 13.17
C PHE A 38 16.13 15.05 14.22
N PHE A 39 16.52 13.82 14.58
CA PHE A 39 17.57 13.57 15.57
C PHE A 39 18.95 14.08 15.13
N LEU A 40 19.24 14.03 13.82
CA LEU A 40 20.49 14.56 13.26
C LEU A 40 20.49 16.09 13.08
N ARG A 41 19.41 16.79 13.46
CA ARG A 41 19.24 18.25 13.25
C ARG A 41 19.54 18.66 11.81
N ALA A 42 19.05 17.85 10.86
CA ALA A 42 19.31 18.03 9.44
C ALA A 42 18.79 19.38 8.93
N LYS A 43 19.42 19.93 7.87
CA LYS A 43 18.93 21.13 7.21
C LYS A 43 17.52 20.89 6.65
N LEU A 44 16.67 21.93 6.71
CA LEU A 44 15.26 21.84 6.27
C LEU A 44 15.10 21.31 4.83
N VAL A 45 16.05 21.62 3.94
CA VAL A 45 16.07 21.13 2.56
C VAL A 45 16.08 19.59 2.45
N LEU A 46 16.64 18.89 3.45
CA LEU A 46 16.70 17.42 3.49
C LEU A 46 15.37 16.77 3.88
N PHE A 47 14.40 17.54 4.38
CA PHE A 47 13.04 17.05 4.64
C PHE A 47 12.20 17.02 3.36
N ILE A 48 12.59 17.74 2.30
CA ILE A 48 11.82 17.78 1.04
C ILE A 48 11.68 16.38 0.43
N PRO A 49 12.77 15.57 0.25
CA PRO A 49 12.64 14.20 -0.22
C PRO A 49 11.76 13.33 0.69
N ALA A 50 11.84 13.50 2.01
CA ALA A 50 11.02 12.74 2.96
C ALA A 50 9.52 13.09 2.84
N MET A 51 9.18 14.36 2.57
CA MET A 51 7.80 14.80 2.35
C MET A 51 7.23 14.34 1.00
N VAL A 52 8.08 14.19 -0.03
CA VAL A 52 7.66 13.74 -1.37
C VAL A 52 7.58 12.21 -1.45
N LEU A 53 8.32 11.48 -0.59
CA LEU A 53 8.37 10.02 -0.58
C LEU A 53 6.99 9.32 -0.57
N PRO A 54 5.97 9.77 0.20
CA PRO A 54 4.65 9.14 0.19
C PRO A 54 3.95 9.12 -1.18
N ILE A 55 4.26 10.08 -2.07
CA ILE A 55 3.69 10.12 -3.43
C ILE A 55 4.10 8.87 -4.21
N THR A 56 5.32 8.37 -3.99
CA THR A 56 5.82 7.16 -4.65
C THR A 56 5.09 5.90 -4.23
N TRP A 57 4.33 5.92 -3.12
CA TRP A 57 3.58 4.77 -2.61
C TRP A 57 2.14 4.71 -3.14
N LEU A 58 1.68 5.77 -3.82
CA LEU A 58 0.33 5.85 -4.37
C LEU A 58 -0.04 4.66 -5.28
N PRO A 59 0.83 4.15 -6.17
CA PRO A 59 0.50 2.99 -7.01
C PRO A 59 0.18 1.73 -6.20
N ILE A 60 0.84 1.53 -5.06
CA ILE A 60 0.60 0.39 -4.17
C ILE A 60 -0.75 0.54 -3.48
N TYR A 61 -1.07 1.76 -3.01
CA TYR A 61 -2.37 2.05 -2.43
C TYR A 61 -3.51 1.83 -3.43
N ILE A 62 -3.37 2.32 -4.67
CA ILE A 62 -4.35 2.10 -5.73
C ILE A 62 -4.54 0.61 -6.02
N SER A 63 -3.44 -0.14 -6.10
CA SER A 63 -3.49 -1.60 -6.31
C SER A 63 -4.20 -2.32 -5.17
N LEU A 64 -3.89 -1.93 -3.92
CA LEU A 64 -4.53 -2.50 -2.73
C LEU A 64 -6.04 -2.22 -2.71
N LYS A 65 -6.44 -0.99 -3.06
CA LYS A 65 -7.85 -0.61 -3.18
C LYS A 65 -8.54 -1.45 -4.25
N SER A 66 -7.95 -1.58 -5.43
CA SER A 66 -8.50 -2.36 -6.54
C SER A 66 -8.71 -3.84 -6.17
N VAL A 67 -7.73 -4.47 -5.52
CA VAL A 67 -7.85 -5.85 -5.01
C VAL A 67 -8.95 -5.95 -3.95
N ASN A 68 -9.04 -4.99 -3.04
CA ASN A 68 -10.08 -4.98 -2.01
C ASN A 68 -11.49 -4.77 -2.58
N ASP A 69 -11.63 -3.92 -3.59
CA ASP A 69 -12.90 -3.70 -4.30
C ASP A 69 -13.36 -4.98 -5.02
N GLU A 70 -12.45 -5.71 -5.67
CA GLU A 70 -12.74 -7.01 -6.29
C GLU A 70 -13.17 -8.07 -5.27
N ILE A 71 -12.50 -8.18 -4.11
CA ILE A 71 -12.90 -9.10 -3.03
C ILE A 71 -14.31 -8.75 -2.54
N ARG A 72 -14.58 -7.47 -2.32
CA ARG A 72 -15.88 -6.99 -1.84
C ARG A 72 -17.00 -7.29 -2.84
N LEU A 73 -16.75 -7.07 -4.13
CA LEU A 73 -17.70 -7.38 -5.20
C LEU A 73 -18.08 -8.86 -5.18
N ARG A 74 -17.09 -9.76 -5.15
CA ARG A 74 -17.33 -11.21 -5.12
C ARG A 74 -18.07 -11.66 -3.87
N ASN A 75 -17.72 -11.12 -2.70
CA ASN A 75 -18.42 -11.46 -1.47
C ASN A 75 -19.89 -11.02 -1.51
N ALA A 76 -20.18 -9.84 -2.07
CA ALA A 76 -21.56 -9.38 -2.25
C ALA A 76 -22.35 -10.27 -3.22
N THR A 77 -21.74 -10.75 -4.30
CA THR A 77 -22.39 -11.68 -5.24
C THR A 77 -22.71 -13.03 -4.60
N ASN A 78 -21.80 -13.60 -3.79
CA ASN A 78 -22.03 -14.89 -3.12
C ASN A 78 -23.09 -14.83 -2.01
N ILE A 79 -23.43 -13.65 -1.47
CA ILE A 79 -24.49 -13.48 -0.46
C ILE A 79 -25.89 -13.44 -1.11
N ASN A 80 -25.97 -13.07 -2.39
CA ASN A 80 -27.23 -12.95 -3.13
C ASN A 80 -27.57 -14.20 -3.95
N GLN A 81 -26.79 -15.28 -3.80
CA GLN A 81 -27.04 -16.61 -4.38
C GLN A 81 -27.48 -17.58 -3.28
#